data_AF-A0A1V3REC8-F1
#
_entry.id   AF-A0A1V3REC8-F1
#
_cell.length_a   1.000
_cell.length_b   1.000
_cell.length_c   1.000
_cell.angle_alpha   90.00
_cell.angle_beta   90.00
_cell.angle_gamma   90.00
#
_symmetry.space_group_name_H-M   'P 1'
#
loop_
_entity.id
_entity.type
_entity.pdbx_description
1 polymer ?
#
loop_
_entity_poly.entity_id
_entity_poly.type
_entity_poly.pdbx_seq_one_letter_code
_entity_poly.pdbx_strand_id
1 'polypeptide(L)'
;MHPYTIHLLEDIEKAFRPKDFFLNQKKVSSGDELEDHFAEIERWLNKDKEPTFGNYCGLKSGDFPPVDFYSSRELKALVKLFERMMFSWNLSMDVPKTLPIDRKYKLMIATLDEPTLIVEGGFVGFDYCTGNPEGCELEEYCPCLKYWEEK
;
A
#
# COMPACT_ATOMS: atom_id res chain seq x y z
N MET A 1 21.00 -7.63 -13.77
CA MET A 1 19.71 -7.67 -13.05
C MET A 1 19.24 -9.10 -13.11
N HIS A 2 18.80 -9.69 -12.00
CA HIS A 2 18.32 -11.06 -11.94
C HIS A 2 17.09 -11.20 -12.87
N PRO A 3 16.98 -12.26 -13.70
CA PRO A 3 15.87 -12.43 -14.64
C PRO A 3 14.49 -12.34 -13.98
N TYR A 4 14.35 -12.96 -12.81
CA TYR A 4 13.11 -12.87 -12.03
C TYR A 4 12.75 -11.44 -11.63
N THR A 5 13.73 -10.62 -11.26
CA THR A 5 13.50 -9.20 -10.93
C THR A 5 12.98 -8.43 -12.13
N ILE A 6 13.40 -8.78 -13.36
CA ILE A 6 12.87 -8.15 -14.59
C ILE A 6 11.37 -8.44 -14.69
N HIS A 7 10.97 -9.71 -14.58
CA HIS A 7 9.56 -10.10 -14.65
C HIS A 7 8.72 -9.46 -13.55
N LEU A 8 9.24 -9.40 -12.32
CA LEU A 8 8.54 -8.77 -11.22
C LEU A 8 8.32 -7.27 -11.46
N LEU A 9 9.29 -6.57 -12.05
CA LEU A 9 9.11 -5.18 -12.45
C LEU A 9 8.06 -5.03 -13.55
N GLU A 10 8.06 -5.91 -14.56
CA GLU A 10 7.04 -5.93 -15.63
C GLU A 10 5.63 -6.18 -15.06
N ASP A 11 5.51 -7.05 -14.07
CA ASP A 11 4.24 -7.38 -13.44
C ASP A 11 3.74 -6.22 -12.57
N ILE A 12 4.62 -5.51 -11.86
CA ILE A 12 4.26 -4.27 -11.17
C ILE A 12 3.82 -3.19 -12.17
N GLU A 13 4.46 -3.07 -13.34
CA GLU A 13 4.04 -2.12 -14.38
C GLU A 13 2.62 -2.42 -14.91
N LYS A 14 2.28 -3.70 -15.08
CA LYS A 14 0.94 -4.12 -15.49
C LYS A 14 -0.10 -3.92 -14.38
N ALA A 15 0.34 -3.90 -13.12
CA ALA A 15 -0.51 -3.73 -11.94
C ALA A 15 -0.91 -2.27 -11.66
N PHE A 16 -0.48 -1.30 -12.47
CA PHE A 16 -0.94 0.09 -12.35
C PHE A 16 -2.45 0.18 -12.56
N ARG A 17 -3.10 1.11 -11.83
CA ARG A 17 -4.55 1.28 -11.89
C ARG A 17 -5.01 1.55 -13.34
N PRO A 18 -5.94 0.74 -13.88
CA PRO A 18 -6.56 1.02 -15.17
C PRO A 18 -7.28 2.37 -15.17
N LYS A 19 -7.20 3.13 -16.26
CA LYS A 19 -7.82 4.47 -16.36
C LYS A 19 -9.34 4.44 -16.20
N ASP A 20 -9.97 3.32 -16.54
CA ASP A 20 -11.40 3.10 -16.51
C ASP A 20 -11.89 2.42 -15.22
N PHE A 21 -11.01 2.20 -14.23
CA PHE A 21 -11.36 1.51 -12.99
C PHE A 21 -12.59 2.11 -12.29
N PHE A 22 -12.59 3.41 -12.00
CA PHE A 22 -13.72 4.08 -11.36
C PHE A 22 -14.93 4.26 -12.28
N LEU A 23 -14.71 4.37 -13.60
CA LEU A 23 -15.82 4.41 -14.56
C LEU A 23 -16.61 3.10 -14.53
N ASN A 24 -15.92 1.98 -14.34
CA ASN A 24 -16.57 0.68 -14.20
C ASN A 24 -17.24 0.50 -12.84
N GLN A 25 -16.70 1.07 -11.76
CA GLN A 25 -17.39 1.09 -10.45
C GLN A 25 -18.65 1.96 -10.45
N LYS A 26 -18.62 3.14 -11.09
CA LYS A 26 -19.80 4.02 -11.21
C LYS A 26 -20.98 3.40 -11.96
N LYS A 27 -20.75 2.38 -12.80
CA LYS A 27 -21.87 1.61 -13.39
C LYS A 27 -22.66 0.81 -12.35
N VAL A 28 -22.12 0.64 -11.15
CA VAL A 28 -22.74 -0.06 -10.01
C VAL A 28 -23.33 0.95 -9.00
N SER A 29 -23.16 2.26 -9.21
CA SER A 29 -23.70 3.31 -8.33
C SER A 29 -25.23 3.36 -8.38
N SER A 30 -25.82 3.82 -7.26
CA SER A 30 -27.27 4.01 -7.09
C SER A 30 -27.84 5.09 -8.02
N GLY A 31 -26.98 6.00 -8.52
CA GLY A 31 -27.38 7.20 -9.25
C GLY A 31 -27.82 8.37 -8.34
N ASP A 32 -27.86 8.18 -7.02
CA ASP A 32 -28.09 9.22 -6.01
C ASP A 32 -26.77 9.54 -5.29
N GLU A 33 -26.30 10.78 -5.42
CA GLU A 33 -25.03 11.24 -4.84
C GLU A 33 -24.99 11.10 -3.31
N LEU A 34 -26.14 11.24 -2.63
CA LEU A 34 -26.22 11.13 -1.18
C LEU A 34 -26.11 9.67 -0.72
N GLU A 35 -26.79 8.75 -1.42
CA GLU A 35 -26.73 7.32 -1.13
C GLU A 35 -25.33 6.77 -1.39
N ASP A 36 -24.70 7.17 -2.50
CA ASP A 36 -23.31 6.82 -2.81
C ASP A 36 -22.33 7.34 -1.74
N HIS A 37 -22.56 8.54 -1.21
CA HIS A 37 -21.76 9.09 -0.12
C HIS A 37 -21.89 8.28 1.18
N PHE A 38 -23.12 7.90 1.57
CA PHE A 38 -23.31 7.05 2.74
C PHE A 38 -22.72 5.65 2.55
N ALA A 39 -22.82 5.08 1.35
CA ALA A 39 -22.19 3.80 1.03
C ALA A 39 -20.65 3.86 1.17
N GLU A 40 -20.02 4.96 0.76
CA GLU A 40 -18.58 5.17 0.98
C GLU A 40 -18.23 5.25 2.47
N ILE A 41 -19.03 5.98 3.27
CA ILE A 41 -18.85 6.03 4.73
C ILE A 41 -18.98 4.64 5.36
N GLU A 42 -19.97 3.85 4.95
CA GLU A 42 -20.16 2.49 5.44
C GLU A 42 -18.98 1.59 5.11
N ARG A 43 -18.43 1.69 3.90
CA ARG A 43 -17.21 0.98 3.49
C ARG A 43 -16.02 1.40 4.34
N TRP A 44 -15.86 2.71 4.59
CA TRP A 44 -14.80 3.23 5.46
C TRP A 44 -14.88 2.63 6.87
N LEU A 45 -16.08 2.60 7.46
CA LEU A 45 -16.32 2.02 8.80
C LEU A 45 -16.16 0.50 8.82
N ASN A 46 -16.28 -0.17 7.68
CA ASN A 46 -16.17 -1.62 7.53
C ASN A 46 -14.95 -2.04 6.69
N LYS A 47 -13.85 -1.29 6.74
CA LYS A 47 -12.65 -1.50 5.91
C LYS A 47 -12.14 -2.96 5.93
N ASP A 48 -12.26 -3.65 7.04
CA ASP A 48 -11.80 -5.06 7.18
C ASP A 48 -12.55 -6.04 6.26
N LYS A 49 -13.70 -5.64 5.70
CA LYS A 49 -14.47 -6.43 4.72
C LYS A 49 -14.09 -6.11 3.27
N GLU A 50 -13.25 -5.10 3.04
CA GLU A 50 -12.78 -4.76 1.70
C GLU A 50 -11.85 -5.86 1.15
N PRO A 51 -11.79 -6.04 -0.17
CA PRO A 51 -10.73 -6.82 -0.79
C PRO A 51 -9.35 -6.33 -0.36
N THR A 52 -8.38 -7.24 -0.34
CA THR A 52 -6.98 -6.85 -0.11
C THR A 52 -6.45 -6.03 -1.28
N PHE A 53 -5.38 -5.26 -1.07
CA PHE A 53 -4.77 -4.52 -2.17
C PHE A 53 -4.29 -5.44 -3.30
N GLY A 54 -3.77 -6.62 -2.97
CA GLY A 54 -3.39 -7.65 -3.94
C GLY A 54 -4.55 -8.09 -4.83
N ASN A 55 -5.78 -8.14 -4.32
CA ASN A 55 -6.97 -8.44 -5.13
C ASN A 55 -7.25 -7.34 -6.17
N TYR A 56 -6.92 -6.07 -5.87
CA TYR A 56 -7.11 -4.95 -6.79
C TYR A 56 -6.02 -4.89 -7.87
N CYS A 57 -4.75 -4.99 -7.47
CA CYS A 57 -3.62 -4.82 -8.38
C CYS A 57 -3.19 -6.13 -9.06
N GLY A 58 -3.69 -7.28 -8.60
CA GLY A 58 -3.41 -8.60 -9.16
C GLY A 58 -2.07 -9.21 -8.73
N LEU A 59 -1.34 -8.57 -7.82
CA LEU A 59 -0.08 -9.05 -7.27
C LEU A 59 -0.29 -9.84 -5.97
N LYS A 60 0.57 -10.81 -5.68
CA LYS A 60 0.56 -11.56 -4.42
C LYS A 60 1.87 -11.36 -3.68
N SER A 61 1.81 -11.22 -2.36
CA SER A 61 3.00 -11.09 -1.51
C SER A 61 3.97 -12.26 -1.68
N GLY A 62 3.46 -13.47 -1.90
CA GLY A 62 4.27 -14.67 -2.15
C GLY A 62 5.10 -14.66 -3.44
N ASP A 63 4.81 -13.75 -4.38
CA ASP A 63 5.61 -13.58 -5.62
C ASP A 63 6.85 -12.69 -5.40
N PHE A 64 7.07 -12.21 -4.17
CA PHE A 64 8.16 -11.30 -3.81
C PHE A 64 9.23 -12.02 -2.98
N PRO A 65 10.43 -12.30 -3.56
CA PRO A 65 11.56 -12.88 -2.87
C PRO A 65 12.01 -12.12 -1.60
N PRO A 66 12.70 -12.78 -0.65
CA PRO A 66 13.28 -12.08 0.50
C PRO A 66 14.32 -11.05 0.06
N VAL A 67 14.58 -10.05 0.92
CA VAL A 67 15.51 -8.93 0.66
C VAL A 67 16.88 -9.39 0.15
N ASP A 68 17.43 -10.47 0.71
CA ASP A 68 18.76 -10.99 0.38
C ASP A 68 18.87 -11.52 -1.06
N PHE A 69 17.75 -11.69 -1.75
CA PHE A 69 17.71 -12.06 -3.17
C PHE A 69 18.17 -10.91 -4.08
N TYR A 70 17.96 -9.66 -3.66
CA TYR A 70 18.17 -8.49 -4.50
C TYR A 70 19.53 -7.85 -4.24
N SER A 71 20.17 -7.37 -5.32
CA SER A 71 21.18 -6.34 -5.16
C SER A 71 20.54 -5.04 -4.65
N SER A 72 21.32 -4.17 -4.00
CA SER A 72 20.81 -2.88 -3.51
C SER A 72 20.20 -2.01 -4.62
N ARG A 73 20.67 -2.16 -5.87
CA ARG A 73 20.12 -1.42 -7.03
C ARG A 73 18.74 -1.95 -7.43
N GLU A 74 18.56 -3.27 -7.41
CA GLU A 74 17.30 -3.93 -7.74
C GLU A 74 16.22 -3.63 -6.72
N LEU A 75 16.54 -3.76 -5.44
CA LEU A 75 15.61 -3.46 -4.35
C LEU A 75 15.13 -2.01 -4.43
N LYS A 76 16.05 -1.07 -4.69
CA LYS A 76 15.71 0.35 -4.92
C LYS A 76 14.78 0.56 -6.11
N ALA A 77 15.04 -0.12 -7.23
CA ALA A 77 14.21 0.00 -8.42
C ALA A 77 12.80 -0.55 -8.17
N LEU A 78 12.70 -1.70 -7.50
CA LEU A 78 11.44 -2.35 -7.17
C LEU A 78 10.61 -1.50 -6.20
N VAL A 79 11.18 -1.08 -5.07
CA VAL A 79 10.50 -0.22 -4.08
C VAL A 79 9.97 1.05 -4.76
N LYS A 80 10.80 1.73 -5.55
CA LYS A 80 10.38 2.94 -6.26
C LYS A 80 9.25 2.70 -7.26
N LEU A 81 9.29 1.60 -7.99
CA LEU A 81 8.25 1.27 -8.97
C LEU A 81 6.93 0.92 -8.27
N PHE A 82 7.00 0.14 -7.20
CA PHE A 82 5.85 -0.25 -6.41
C PHE A 82 5.19 0.97 -5.75
N GLU A 83 5.95 1.94 -5.23
CA GLU A 83 5.39 3.20 -4.73
C GLU A 83 4.60 3.96 -5.80
N ARG A 84 5.11 4.00 -7.03
CA ARG A 84 4.41 4.64 -8.15
C ARG A 84 3.13 3.89 -8.51
N MET A 85 3.18 2.56 -8.43
CA MET A 85 2.01 1.72 -8.63
C MET A 85 0.96 1.99 -7.54
N MET A 86 1.33 1.97 -6.26
CA MET A 86 0.44 2.35 -5.14
C MET A 86 -0.17 3.74 -5.34
N PHE A 87 0.67 4.72 -5.70
CA PHE A 87 0.21 6.08 -5.97
C PHE A 87 -0.82 6.13 -7.10
N SER A 88 -0.67 5.29 -8.14
CA SER A 88 -1.65 5.18 -9.21
C SER A 88 -3.01 4.67 -8.71
N TRP A 89 -3.06 3.97 -7.58
CA TRP A 89 -4.26 3.50 -6.89
C TRP A 89 -4.80 4.48 -5.83
N ASN A 90 -4.26 5.70 -5.74
CA ASN A 90 -4.51 6.66 -4.67
C ASN A 90 -4.10 6.13 -3.28
N LEU A 91 -3.06 5.30 -3.23
CA LEU A 91 -2.50 4.79 -2.00
C LEU A 91 -1.13 5.42 -1.73
N SER A 92 -0.81 5.62 -0.46
CA SER A 92 0.51 6.07 -0.01
C SER A 92 0.96 5.26 1.20
N MET A 93 2.28 5.19 1.40
CA MET A 93 2.85 4.71 2.66
C MET A 93 3.45 5.90 3.39
N ASP A 94 2.97 6.17 4.61
CA ASP A 94 3.53 7.17 5.48
C ASP A 94 4.53 6.51 6.43
N VAL A 95 5.75 6.32 5.92
CA VAL A 95 6.86 5.74 6.70
C VAL A 95 8.01 6.76 6.84
N PRO A 96 8.76 6.73 7.96
CA PRO A 96 9.88 7.63 8.19
C PRO A 96 10.93 7.58 7.07
N LYS A 97 11.49 8.73 6.69
CA LYS A 97 12.56 8.80 5.69
C LYS A 97 13.84 8.07 6.12
N THR A 98 14.02 7.87 7.42
CA THR A 98 15.13 7.14 8.03
C THR A 98 14.95 5.63 7.99
N LEU A 99 13.75 5.13 7.68
CA LEU A 99 13.47 3.70 7.61
C LEU A 99 14.33 3.06 6.51
N PRO A 100 15.12 2.01 6.82
CA PRO A 100 15.98 1.41 5.83
C PRO A 100 15.15 0.65 4.79
N ILE A 101 15.71 0.55 3.57
CA ILE A 101 14.93 0.17 2.39
C ILE A 101 14.44 -1.29 2.43
N ASP A 102 15.18 -2.16 3.12
CA ASP A 102 14.81 -3.54 3.42
C ASP A 102 13.54 -3.63 4.28
N ARG A 103 13.44 -2.80 5.32
CA ARG A 103 12.25 -2.67 6.17
C ARG A 103 11.09 -2.09 5.38
N LYS A 104 11.35 -1.01 4.63
CA LYS A 104 10.34 -0.39 3.76
C LYS A 104 9.76 -1.39 2.75
N TYR A 105 10.63 -2.19 2.13
CA TYR A 105 10.23 -3.26 1.22
C TYR A 105 9.30 -4.27 1.90
N LYS A 106 9.66 -4.77 3.09
CA LYS A 106 8.82 -5.73 3.83
C LYS A 106 7.42 -5.17 4.12
N LEU A 107 7.34 -3.96 4.67
CA LEU A 107 6.07 -3.28 4.93
C LEU A 107 5.24 -3.10 3.65
N MET A 108 5.91 -2.68 2.57
CA MET A 108 5.27 -2.47 1.28
C MET A 108 4.67 -3.75 0.70
N ILE A 109 5.38 -4.87 0.76
CA ILE A 109 4.85 -6.15 0.28
C ILE A 109 3.69 -6.62 1.17
N ALA A 110 3.77 -6.41 2.48
CA ALA A 110 2.69 -6.74 3.40
C ALA A 110 1.37 -6.02 3.06
N THR A 111 1.43 -4.79 2.49
CA THR A 111 0.21 -4.08 2.07
C THR A 111 -0.63 -4.84 1.05
N LEU A 112 -0.05 -5.78 0.28
CA LEU A 112 -0.81 -6.61 -0.67
C LEU A 112 -1.84 -7.50 0.03
N ASP A 113 -1.61 -7.86 1.28
CA ASP A 113 -2.49 -8.73 2.07
C ASP A 113 -3.46 -7.93 2.96
N GLU A 114 -3.32 -6.59 3.00
CA GLU A 114 -4.15 -5.72 3.82
C GLU A 114 -5.49 -5.37 3.13
N PRO A 115 -6.65 -5.54 3.80
CA PRO A 115 -7.93 -5.00 3.35
C PRO A 115 -7.81 -3.51 3.04
N THR A 116 -8.17 -3.11 1.83
CA THR A 116 -7.85 -1.76 1.35
C THR A 116 -9.05 -1.12 0.65
N LEU A 117 -9.50 0.01 1.19
CA LEU A 117 -10.47 0.86 0.51
C LEU A 117 -9.78 1.67 -0.59
N ILE A 118 -10.19 1.46 -1.85
CA ILE A 118 -9.76 2.28 -2.98
C ILE A 118 -10.76 3.42 -3.19
N VAL A 119 -10.27 4.66 -3.10
CA VAL A 119 -11.06 5.89 -3.23
C VAL A 119 -10.77 6.60 -4.55
N GLU A 120 -11.77 7.21 -5.18
CA GLU A 120 -11.60 8.00 -6.42
C GLU A 120 -10.91 9.34 -6.14
N GLY A 121 -11.33 10.03 -5.07
CA GLY A 121 -10.76 11.28 -4.61
C GLY A 121 -9.91 11.11 -3.35
N GLY A 122 -8.85 11.92 -3.23
CA GLY A 122 -7.95 11.87 -2.07
C GLY A 122 -6.97 10.70 -2.11
N PHE A 123 -6.44 10.34 -0.93
CA PHE A 123 -5.49 9.25 -0.75
C PHE A 123 -5.80 8.48 0.54
N VAL A 124 -5.59 7.16 0.50
CA VAL A 124 -5.56 6.30 1.68
C VAL A 124 -4.10 6.00 2.01
N GLY A 125 -3.69 6.37 3.22
CA GLY A 125 -2.33 6.16 3.72
C GLY A 125 -2.22 4.91 4.59
N PHE A 126 -1.15 4.15 4.40
CA PHE A 126 -0.67 3.15 5.36
C PHE A 126 0.35 3.83 6.28
N ASP A 127 -0.03 4.16 7.51
CA ASP A 127 0.79 4.92 8.46
C ASP A 127 1.42 4.07 9.58
N TYR A 128 1.01 2.81 9.72
CA TYR A 128 1.52 1.83 10.69
C TYR A 128 1.51 2.33 12.14
N CYS A 129 0.74 3.38 12.43
CA CYS A 129 0.79 4.11 13.68
C CYS A 129 -0.42 3.75 14.54
N THR A 130 -0.17 3.12 15.69
CA THR A 130 -1.21 2.82 16.68
C THR A 130 -1.33 3.91 17.75
N GLY A 131 -0.47 4.93 17.70
CA GLY A 131 -0.28 5.90 18.78
C GLY A 131 0.46 5.34 20.01
N ASN A 132 0.81 4.04 20.01
CA ASN A 132 1.58 3.37 21.06
C ASN A 132 2.92 2.87 20.47
N PRO A 133 4.07 3.29 21.01
CA PRO A 133 5.37 2.79 20.55
C PRO A 133 5.62 1.33 20.93
N GLU A 134 4.97 0.84 22.00
CA GLU A 134 5.10 -0.56 22.40
C GLU A 134 4.46 -1.46 21.32
N GLY A 135 5.28 -2.32 20.71
CA GLY A 135 4.85 -3.20 19.62
C GLY A 135 4.65 -2.50 18.27
N CYS A 136 5.13 -1.25 18.10
CA CYS A 136 5.01 -0.54 16.83
C CYS A 136 5.87 -1.17 15.72
N GLU A 137 5.30 -1.36 14.53
CA GLU A 137 5.99 -1.98 13.38
C GLU A 137 7.20 -1.17 12.86
N LEU A 138 7.24 0.12 13.18
CA LEU A 138 8.35 1.00 12.85
C LEU A 138 9.52 0.87 13.85
N GLU A 139 9.31 0.23 15.00
CA GLU A 139 10.33 -0.03 16.03
C GLU A 139 11.17 1.24 16.35
N GLU A 140 12.50 1.13 16.35
CA GLU A 140 13.47 2.21 16.57
C GLU A 140 13.36 3.37 15.56
N TYR A 141 12.68 3.17 14.43
CA TYR A 141 12.43 4.20 13.42
C TYR A 141 11.17 5.02 13.72
N CYS A 142 10.36 4.62 14.71
CA CYS A 142 9.12 5.31 15.05
C CYS A 142 9.41 6.76 15.53
N PRO A 143 8.92 7.79 14.82
CA PRO A 143 9.22 9.19 15.13
C PRO A 143 8.58 9.66 16.44
N CYS A 144 7.64 8.88 16.99
CA CYS A 144 6.98 9.17 18.26
C CYS A 144 7.83 8.82 19.48
N LEU A 145 8.87 7.97 19.36
CA LEU A 145 9.68 7.51 20.50
C LEU A 145 10.22 8.65 21.35
N LYS A 146 10.66 9.73 20.71
CA LYS A 146 11.17 10.94 21.39
C LYS A 146 10.19 11.56 22.40
N TYR A 147 8.89 11.36 22.23
CA TYR A 147 7.86 11.89 23.15
C TYR A 147 7.52 10.93 24.28
N TRP A 148 7.95 9.67 24.18
CA TRP A 148 7.73 8.63 25.18
C TRP A 148 8.94 8.46 26.10
N GLU A 149 10.15 8.72 25.61
CA GLU A 149 11.38 8.75 26.41
C GLU A 149 11.47 9.95 27.38
N GLU A 150 10.66 10.99 27.15
CA GLU A 150 10.57 12.18 28.00
C GLU A 150 9.58 12.04 29.17
N LYS A 151 9.01 10.84 29.39
CA LYS A 151 8.11 10.52 30.52
C LYS A 151 8.75 9.52 31.48
#